data_AF-F8AED3-F1
#
_entry.id   AF-F8AED3-F1
#
_cell.length_a   1.000
_cell.length_b   1.000
_cell.length_c   1.000
_cell.angle_alpha   90.00
_cell.angle_beta   90.00
_cell.angle_gamma   90.00
#
_symmetry.space_group_name_H-M   'P 1'
#
loop_
_entity.id
_entity.type
_entity.pdbx_description
1 polymer ?
#
loop_
_entity_poly.entity_id
_entity_poly.type
_entity_poly.pdbx_seq_one_letter_code
_entity_poly.pdbx_strand_id
1 'polypeptide(L)'
;MILEAIAKLPFEGLSRELMTLGLSWVVIDAGLSPNADDFADALENSMDTLEKRARMNSSRMSRNDRSSYNKLLSAWYGVKAPDTYTELFELAIREAVKLLRSGKLDPAKSLGSIKWDKNGTYLGQPYNGQYAISPAVVKQPEYYEFQSDFLKPTAGQKAQIYLDPLWLAILSTGFLTAFAGFIDGRYYLMTKPGIEAYFPDIEDILDSLLILTNAGIESRARLETEELYELKITMKLAEEKMNVLEEIYPVTLHLISLEGQVYTELKTLQLDLRELSNYLLAYVERIENYMAMGVNLKVKLKEDNIEVERYPLWALVNIAERELRKGIEGDRELLAYILVKDLYRAVNAGRKELIEDSVFRIFRQGRGLLEGTGKASGELRKVLRAFMQEHHLEVLV
;
A
#
# COMPACT_ATOMS: atom_id res chain seq x y z
N MET A 1 17.08 -16.02 -16.97
CA MET A 1 17.54 -16.28 -15.59
C MET A 1 16.49 -15.90 -14.56
N ILE A 2 15.96 -14.68 -14.58
CA ILE A 2 15.00 -14.17 -13.58
C ILE A 2 13.70 -14.99 -13.55
N LEU A 3 13.08 -15.25 -14.70
CA LEU A 3 11.84 -16.06 -14.77
C LEU A 3 12.03 -17.48 -14.20
N GLU A 4 13.18 -18.10 -14.42
CA GLU A 4 13.49 -19.43 -13.85
C GLU A 4 13.62 -19.38 -12.33
N ALA A 5 14.17 -18.29 -11.79
CA ALA A 5 14.29 -18.09 -10.35
C ALA A 5 12.91 -17.92 -9.70
N ILE A 6 12.06 -17.08 -10.30
CA ILE A 6 10.67 -16.87 -9.84
C ILE A 6 9.89 -18.18 -9.88
N ALA A 7 9.97 -18.94 -10.98
CA ALA A 7 9.27 -20.22 -11.14
C ALA A 7 9.70 -21.30 -10.13
N LYS A 8 10.88 -21.16 -9.52
CA LYS A 8 11.41 -22.08 -8.50
C LYS A 8 11.06 -21.68 -7.06
N LEU A 9 10.47 -20.50 -6.83
CA LEU A 9 10.07 -20.08 -5.48
C LEU A 9 8.96 -21.01 -4.94
N PRO A 10 9.16 -21.67 -3.78
CA PRO A 10 8.22 -22.69 -3.29
C PRO A 10 7.07 -22.09 -2.44
N PHE A 11 6.83 -20.79 -2.54
CA PHE A 11 5.83 -20.07 -1.76
C PHE A 11 5.14 -19.00 -2.62
N GLU A 12 3.93 -18.63 -2.21
CA GLU A 12 3.07 -17.62 -2.86
C GLU A 12 2.81 -16.44 -1.91
N GLY A 13 1.98 -15.47 -2.31
CA GLY A 13 1.57 -14.33 -1.47
C GLY A 13 2.69 -13.30 -1.25
N LEU A 14 2.58 -12.51 -0.17
CA LEU A 14 3.39 -11.31 0.04
C LEU A 14 4.90 -11.51 -0.18
N SER A 15 5.49 -12.58 0.37
CA SER A 15 6.93 -12.82 0.21
C SER A 15 7.35 -12.98 -1.25
N ARG A 16 6.57 -13.72 -2.05
CA ARG A 16 6.85 -13.88 -3.49
C ARG A 16 6.56 -12.61 -4.26
N GLU A 17 5.46 -11.93 -3.93
CA GLU A 17 5.07 -10.69 -4.58
C GLU A 17 6.13 -9.60 -4.39
N LEU A 18 6.65 -9.42 -3.18
CA LEU A 18 7.74 -8.47 -2.93
C LEU A 18 9.02 -8.87 -3.66
N MET A 19 9.39 -10.15 -3.70
CA MET A 19 10.58 -10.57 -4.46
C MET A 19 10.43 -10.31 -5.96
N THR A 20 9.24 -10.57 -6.50
CA THR A 20 8.95 -10.35 -7.92
C THR A 20 8.91 -8.86 -8.26
N LEU A 21 8.37 -8.03 -7.37
CA LEU A 21 8.44 -6.56 -7.48
C LEU A 21 9.88 -6.05 -7.47
N GLY A 22 10.73 -6.57 -6.56
CA GLY A 22 12.15 -6.22 -6.53
C GLY A 22 12.88 -6.62 -7.82
N LEU A 23 12.56 -7.79 -8.37
CA LEU A 23 13.10 -8.24 -9.65
C LEU A 23 12.58 -7.42 -10.84
N SER A 24 11.40 -6.81 -10.74
CA SER A 24 10.82 -5.99 -11.82
C SER A 24 11.71 -4.80 -12.15
N TRP A 25 12.31 -4.15 -11.14
CA TRP A 25 13.30 -3.09 -11.33
C TRP A 25 14.52 -3.56 -12.14
N VAL A 26 14.99 -4.77 -11.87
CA VAL A 26 16.12 -5.35 -12.62
C VAL A 26 15.73 -5.68 -14.05
N VAL A 27 14.50 -6.14 -14.26
CA VAL A 27 14.00 -6.46 -15.61
C VAL A 27 13.86 -5.22 -16.47
N ILE A 28 13.42 -4.09 -15.90
CA ILE A 28 13.31 -2.81 -16.63
C ILE A 28 14.69 -2.35 -17.11
N ASP A 29 15.66 -2.31 -16.19
CA ASP A 29 16.98 -1.71 -16.51
C ASP A 29 17.89 -2.67 -17.29
N ALA A 30 17.77 -3.97 -17.08
CA ALA A 30 18.75 -4.96 -17.55
C ALA A 30 18.18 -6.25 -18.16
N GLY A 31 16.86 -6.37 -18.27
CA GLY A 31 16.19 -7.52 -18.86
C GLY A 31 16.24 -8.80 -18.01
N LEU A 32 16.07 -9.96 -18.66
CA LEU A 32 15.79 -11.25 -18.00
C LEU A 32 17.03 -12.08 -17.60
N SER A 33 18.21 -11.70 -18.12
CA SER A 33 19.47 -12.40 -17.89
C SER A 33 20.64 -11.42 -17.66
N PRO A 34 20.51 -10.50 -16.68
CA PRO A 34 21.53 -9.51 -16.35
C PRO A 34 22.81 -10.15 -15.77
N ASN A 35 23.94 -9.48 -16.00
CA ASN A 35 25.20 -9.79 -15.32
C ASN A 35 25.27 -9.11 -13.93
N ALA A 36 26.41 -9.21 -13.23
CA ALA A 36 26.57 -8.62 -11.89
C ALA A 36 26.55 -7.08 -11.87
N ASP A 37 27.17 -6.43 -12.85
CA ASP A 37 27.19 -4.97 -12.95
C ASP A 37 25.80 -4.45 -13.35
N ASP A 38 25.13 -5.12 -14.28
CA ASP A 38 23.74 -4.81 -14.65
C ASP A 38 22.79 -4.87 -13.44
N PHE A 39 22.93 -5.90 -12.59
CA PHE A 39 22.18 -6.01 -11.34
C PHE A 39 22.49 -4.88 -10.36
N ALA A 40 23.77 -4.48 -10.29
CA ALA A 40 24.21 -3.42 -9.39
C ALA A 40 23.62 -2.07 -9.82
N ASP A 41 23.70 -1.77 -11.11
CA ASP A 41 23.16 -0.53 -11.68
C ASP A 41 21.64 -0.47 -11.51
N ALA A 42 20.90 -1.56 -11.79
CA ALA A 42 19.45 -1.59 -11.60
C ALA A 42 19.01 -1.38 -10.14
N LEU A 43 19.70 -2.02 -9.18
CA LEU A 43 19.41 -1.82 -7.76
C LEU A 43 19.77 -0.40 -7.30
N GLU A 44 20.85 0.18 -7.82
CA GLU A 44 21.24 1.55 -7.51
C GLU A 44 20.25 2.57 -8.09
N ASN A 45 19.86 2.43 -9.35
CA ASN A 45 18.85 3.27 -10.01
C ASN A 45 17.49 3.18 -9.31
N SER A 46 17.09 1.99 -8.85
CA SER A 46 15.84 1.84 -8.09
C SER A 46 15.84 2.70 -6.82
N MET A 47 17.00 2.91 -6.20
CA MET A 47 17.13 3.73 -5.00
C MET A 47 16.95 5.22 -5.29
N ASP A 48 17.26 5.72 -6.49
CA ASP A 48 16.98 7.11 -6.85
C ASP A 48 15.48 7.43 -6.77
N THR A 49 14.64 6.43 -7.06
CA THR A 49 13.18 6.52 -6.91
C THR A 49 12.72 6.22 -5.48
N LEU A 50 13.28 5.19 -4.84
CA LEU A 50 12.79 4.63 -3.58
C LEU A 50 13.40 5.27 -2.31
N GLU A 51 14.46 6.08 -2.43
CA GLU A 51 15.16 6.68 -1.27
C GLU A 51 14.22 7.48 -0.36
N LYS A 52 13.26 8.21 -0.94
CA LYS A 52 12.27 8.95 -0.15
C LYS A 52 11.47 8.02 0.77
N ARG A 53 11.15 6.80 0.32
CA ARG A 53 10.39 5.81 1.09
C ARG A 53 11.23 5.17 2.19
N ALA A 54 12.51 4.95 1.94
CA ALA A 54 13.44 4.48 2.97
C ALA A 54 13.52 5.44 4.18
N ARG A 55 13.33 6.74 3.93
CA ARG A 55 13.35 7.82 4.94
C ARG A 55 11.99 8.11 5.57
N MET A 56 10.92 7.45 5.15
CA MET A 56 9.59 7.65 5.72
C MET A 56 9.48 7.01 7.11
N ASN A 57 8.48 7.46 7.88
CA ASN A 57 8.16 6.85 9.16
C ASN A 57 7.91 5.34 8.99
N SER A 58 8.54 4.55 9.84
CA SER A 58 8.50 3.10 9.86
C SER A 58 8.50 2.62 11.32
N SER A 59 8.11 1.37 11.56
CA SER A 59 8.30 0.78 12.89
C SER A 59 9.78 0.57 13.18
N ARG A 60 10.13 0.65 14.47
CA ARG A 60 11.42 0.16 14.96
C ARG A 60 11.48 -1.35 14.81
N MET A 61 12.66 -1.87 14.49
CA MET A 61 12.88 -3.31 14.48
C MET A 61 12.65 -3.90 15.87
N SER A 62 12.06 -5.10 15.90
CA SER A 62 11.94 -5.85 17.15
C SER A 62 13.32 -6.12 17.76
N ARG A 63 13.41 -6.27 19.08
CA ARG A 63 14.69 -6.57 19.76
C ARG A 63 15.37 -7.82 19.18
N ASN A 64 14.58 -8.84 18.84
CA ASN A 64 15.07 -10.10 18.28
C ASN A 64 15.62 -9.91 16.86
N ASP A 65 14.88 -9.21 15.99
CA ASP A 65 15.35 -8.91 14.64
C ASP A 65 16.60 -8.04 14.68
N ARG A 66 16.60 -6.97 15.49
CA ARG A 66 17.76 -6.08 15.64
C ARG A 66 18.99 -6.85 16.11
N SER A 67 18.85 -7.75 17.09
CA SER A 67 19.97 -8.58 17.54
C SER A 67 20.44 -9.56 16.47
N SER A 68 19.53 -10.13 15.69
CA SER A 68 19.86 -11.07 14.60
C SER A 68 20.60 -10.35 13.48
N TYR A 69 20.01 -9.26 12.96
CA TYR A 69 20.61 -8.46 11.90
C TYR A 69 21.89 -7.77 12.33
N ASN A 70 22.07 -7.40 13.60
CA ASN A 70 23.33 -6.81 14.04
C ASN A 70 24.49 -7.80 13.96
N LYS A 71 24.25 -9.10 14.23
CA LYS A 71 25.26 -10.15 14.03
C LYS A 71 25.51 -10.40 12.55
N LEU A 72 24.43 -10.50 11.77
CA LEU A 72 24.47 -10.76 10.34
C LEU A 72 25.21 -9.66 9.56
N LEU A 73 24.79 -8.40 9.71
CA LEU A 73 25.35 -7.26 8.98
C LEU A 73 26.80 -6.98 9.40
N SER A 74 27.17 -7.30 10.64
CA SER A 74 28.56 -7.26 11.08
C SER A 74 29.40 -8.32 10.35
N ALA A 75 28.87 -9.54 10.20
CA ALA A 75 29.55 -10.62 9.48
C ALA A 75 29.60 -10.40 7.96
N TRP A 76 28.55 -9.81 7.38
CA TRP A 76 28.45 -9.59 5.94
C TRP A 76 29.17 -8.33 5.47
N TYR A 77 28.95 -7.22 6.16
CA TYR A 77 29.35 -5.89 5.69
C TYR A 77 30.24 -5.14 6.69
N GLY A 78 30.46 -5.67 7.90
CA GLY A 78 31.22 -4.99 8.95
C GLY A 78 30.47 -3.81 9.59
N VAL A 79 29.14 -3.77 9.47
CA VAL A 79 28.30 -2.66 9.96
C VAL A 79 27.29 -3.13 11.01
N LYS A 80 26.70 -2.17 11.74
CA LYS A 80 25.64 -2.46 12.71
C LYS A 80 24.26 -2.39 12.05
N ALA A 81 23.30 -3.08 12.65
CA ALA A 81 21.91 -2.94 12.23
C ALA A 81 21.37 -1.54 12.58
N PRO A 82 20.58 -0.92 11.67
CA PRO A 82 19.91 0.35 11.91
C PRO A 82 18.78 0.21 12.95
N ASP A 83 17.94 1.25 13.11
CA ASP A 83 16.86 1.25 14.10
C ASP A 83 15.52 0.77 13.51
N THR A 84 15.24 1.06 12.25
CA THR A 84 13.97 0.78 11.57
C THR A 84 14.11 -0.24 10.43
N TYR A 85 12.98 -0.82 10.00
CA TYR A 85 12.99 -1.76 8.87
C TYR A 85 13.30 -1.07 7.53
N THR A 86 12.82 0.15 7.28
CA THR A 86 13.11 0.88 6.04
C THR A 86 14.59 1.22 5.90
N GLU A 87 15.25 1.62 6.98
CA GLU A 87 16.71 1.83 7.00
C GLU A 87 17.47 0.51 6.79
N LEU A 88 16.98 -0.61 7.32
CA LEU A 88 17.56 -1.93 7.08
C LEU A 88 17.48 -2.29 5.60
N PHE A 89 16.35 -2.02 4.95
CA PHE A 89 16.12 -2.30 3.54
C PHE A 89 17.02 -1.46 2.64
N GLU A 90 17.12 -0.16 2.89
CA GLU A 90 18.07 0.71 2.19
C GLU A 90 19.52 0.21 2.34
N LEU A 91 19.94 -0.11 3.58
CA LEU A 91 21.29 -0.61 3.84
C LEU A 91 21.56 -1.91 3.09
N ALA A 92 20.60 -2.84 3.09
CA ALA A 92 20.73 -4.12 2.40
C ALA A 92 20.94 -3.93 0.88
N ILE A 93 20.19 -3.02 0.26
CA ILE A 93 20.33 -2.70 -1.17
C ILE A 93 21.71 -2.09 -1.45
N ARG A 94 22.10 -1.03 -0.72
CA ARG A 94 23.38 -0.34 -0.91
C ARG A 94 24.59 -1.27 -0.72
N GLU A 95 24.56 -2.16 0.27
CA GLU A 95 25.66 -3.09 0.50
C GLU A 95 25.70 -4.24 -0.52
N ALA A 96 24.54 -4.71 -0.99
CA ALA A 96 24.49 -5.69 -2.08
C ALA A 96 25.09 -5.14 -3.38
N VAL A 97 24.81 -3.88 -3.73
CA VAL A 97 25.43 -3.18 -4.87
C VAL A 97 26.96 -3.22 -4.78
N LYS A 98 27.53 -2.93 -3.60
CA LYS A 98 29.00 -3.00 -3.40
C LYS A 98 29.54 -4.42 -3.57
N LEU A 99 28.81 -5.45 -3.12
CA LEU A 99 29.23 -6.84 -3.29
C LEU A 99 29.18 -7.29 -4.76
N LEU A 100 28.17 -6.84 -5.51
CA LEU A 100 28.04 -7.09 -6.95
C LEU A 100 29.20 -6.45 -7.72
N ARG A 101 29.42 -5.14 -7.54
CA ARG A 101 30.50 -4.37 -8.20
C ARG A 101 31.91 -4.92 -7.88
N SER A 102 32.09 -5.53 -6.71
CA SER A 102 33.36 -6.14 -6.32
C SER A 102 33.51 -7.60 -6.75
N GLY A 103 32.53 -8.17 -7.46
CA GLY A 103 32.53 -9.56 -7.90
C GLY A 103 32.42 -10.59 -6.77
N LYS A 104 32.06 -10.15 -5.55
CA LYS A 104 31.88 -11.02 -4.38
C LYS A 104 30.50 -11.67 -4.32
N LEU A 105 29.56 -11.16 -5.11
CA LEU A 105 28.21 -11.68 -5.28
C LEU A 105 27.99 -12.00 -6.76
N ASP A 106 27.59 -13.23 -7.05
CA ASP A 106 27.34 -13.74 -8.40
C ASP A 106 25.83 -13.97 -8.55
N PRO A 107 25.10 -13.14 -9.33
CA PRO A 107 23.66 -13.25 -9.46
C PRO A 107 23.19 -14.59 -10.01
N ALA A 108 23.91 -15.16 -10.98
CA ALA A 108 23.53 -16.43 -11.59
C ALA A 108 23.60 -17.57 -10.57
N LYS A 109 24.64 -17.58 -9.74
CA LYS A 109 24.74 -18.54 -8.63
C LYS A 109 23.69 -18.32 -7.57
N SER A 110 23.43 -17.07 -7.19
CA SER A 110 22.44 -16.72 -6.17
C SER A 110 21.02 -17.11 -6.61
N LEU A 111 20.56 -16.61 -7.76
CA LEU A 111 19.23 -16.89 -8.29
C LEU A 111 19.04 -18.38 -8.67
N GLY A 112 20.11 -19.05 -9.08
CA GLY A 112 20.10 -20.48 -9.40
C GLY A 112 20.06 -21.40 -8.18
N SER A 113 20.41 -20.91 -6.99
CA SER A 113 20.54 -21.70 -5.76
C SER A 113 19.32 -21.58 -4.87
N ILE A 114 18.18 -22.13 -5.29
CA ILE A 114 16.96 -22.22 -4.48
C ILE A 114 16.82 -23.66 -3.97
N LYS A 115 16.75 -23.82 -2.64
CA LYS A 115 16.55 -25.12 -1.99
C LYS A 115 15.57 -24.98 -0.84
N TRP A 116 14.83 -26.03 -0.55
CA TRP A 116 13.96 -26.08 0.63
C TRP A 116 14.10 -27.44 1.30
N ASP A 117 14.04 -27.43 2.62
CA ASP A 117 14.00 -28.63 3.45
C ASP A 117 13.09 -28.42 4.66
N LYS A 118 13.04 -29.41 5.56
CA LYS A 118 12.19 -29.37 6.77
C LYS A 118 12.46 -28.19 7.72
N ASN A 119 13.63 -27.54 7.61
CA ASN A 119 14.03 -26.42 8.47
C ASN A 119 13.72 -25.06 7.83
N GLY A 120 13.48 -25.00 6.53
CA GLY A 120 13.14 -23.76 5.84
C GLY A 120 13.47 -23.76 4.35
N THR A 121 13.24 -22.59 3.76
CA THR A 121 13.54 -22.29 2.36
C THR A 121 14.78 -21.41 2.31
N TYR A 122 15.75 -21.75 1.49
CA TYR A 122 17.01 -21.02 1.33
C TYR A 122 17.11 -20.49 -0.09
N LEU A 123 17.21 -19.17 -0.21
CA LEU A 123 17.34 -18.45 -1.47
C LEU A 123 18.77 -17.92 -1.57
N GLY A 124 19.52 -18.44 -2.54
CA GLY A 124 20.90 -18.07 -2.78
C GLY A 124 21.93 -18.88 -1.99
N GLN A 125 23.10 -18.29 -1.79
CA GLN A 125 24.25 -18.96 -1.18
C GLN A 125 24.63 -18.29 0.15
N PRO A 126 25.09 -19.05 1.17
CA PRO A 126 25.43 -18.45 2.44
C PRO A 126 26.64 -17.54 2.25
N TYR A 127 26.50 -16.26 2.60
CA TYR A 127 27.60 -15.30 2.54
C TYR A 127 28.31 -15.26 3.89
N ASN A 128 29.63 -15.47 3.91
CA ASN A 128 30.42 -15.65 5.12
C ASN A 128 29.82 -16.69 6.10
N GLY A 129 29.26 -17.77 5.54
CA GLY A 129 28.66 -18.87 6.32
C GLY A 129 27.30 -18.54 6.94
N GLN A 130 26.67 -17.42 6.59
CA GLN A 130 25.41 -16.98 7.17
C GLN A 130 24.35 -16.66 6.10
N TYR A 131 23.09 -16.77 6.51
CA TYR A 131 21.92 -16.28 5.78
C TYR A 131 21.19 -15.24 6.63
N ALA A 132 20.57 -14.25 5.99
CA ALA A 132 19.53 -13.45 6.62
C ALA A 132 18.30 -14.33 6.82
N ILE A 133 17.64 -14.23 7.97
CA ILE A 133 16.25 -14.69 8.08
C ILE A 133 15.38 -13.56 7.53
N SER A 134 14.30 -13.88 6.80
CA SER A 134 13.37 -12.85 6.33
C SER A 134 12.93 -11.92 7.48
N PRO A 135 12.89 -10.59 7.26
CA PRO A 135 12.55 -9.63 8.31
C PRO A 135 11.13 -9.87 8.82
N ALA A 136 10.88 -9.69 10.12
CA ALA A 136 9.58 -10.06 10.71
C ALA A 136 8.38 -9.34 10.07
N VAL A 137 8.55 -8.11 9.59
CA VAL A 137 7.48 -7.36 8.88
C VAL A 137 7.08 -7.99 7.54
N VAL A 138 7.93 -8.84 6.96
CA VAL A 138 7.69 -9.55 5.69
C VAL A 138 7.40 -11.03 5.91
N LYS A 139 7.62 -11.53 7.14
CA LYS A 139 7.30 -12.92 7.44
C LYS A 139 5.83 -13.13 7.15
N GLN A 140 5.56 -14.12 6.30
CA GLN A 140 4.21 -14.59 6.11
C GLN A 140 3.63 -14.90 7.49
N PRO A 141 2.37 -14.56 7.75
CA PRO A 141 1.64 -15.21 8.83
C PRO A 141 1.91 -16.70 8.69
N GLU A 142 2.24 -17.36 9.79
CA GLU A 142 2.27 -18.81 9.82
C GLU A 142 0.91 -19.27 9.24
N TYR A 143 0.89 -19.82 8.02
CA TYR A 143 -0.35 -20.17 7.37
C TYR A 143 -1.04 -21.26 8.21
N TYR A 144 -2.04 -20.83 8.97
CA TYR A 144 -3.14 -21.61 9.52
C TYR A 144 -4.12 -22.06 8.43
N GLU A 145 -3.74 -21.96 7.15
CA GLU A 145 -4.61 -22.31 6.03
C GLU A 145 -4.53 -23.81 5.74
N PHE A 146 -5.28 -24.57 6.53
CA PHE A 146 -6.16 -25.59 5.97
C PHE A 146 -7.50 -25.51 6.72
N GLN A 147 -8.50 -24.98 6.01
CA GLN A 147 -9.95 -25.17 6.15
C GLN A 147 -10.50 -25.62 7.52
N SER A 148 -11.43 -24.79 8.02
CA SER A 148 -12.46 -25.06 9.05
C SER A 148 -12.06 -24.96 10.52
N ASP A 149 -12.92 -24.28 11.28
CA ASP A 149 -12.88 -24.03 12.73
C ASP A 149 -12.90 -25.28 13.64
N PHE A 150 -12.50 -26.46 13.15
CA PHE A 150 -12.68 -27.73 13.86
C PHE A 150 -11.41 -28.50 14.21
N LEU A 151 -10.22 -28.02 13.83
CA LEU A 151 -8.97 -28.68 14.22
C LEU A 151 -8.04 -27.69 14.91
N LYS A 152 -7.78 -27.96 16.20
CA LYS A 152 -6.72 -27.30 16.96
C LYS A 152 -5.42 -27.34 16.16
N PRO A 153 -4.67 -26.23 16.08
CA PRO A 153 -3.40 -26.20 15.36
C PRO A 153 -2.43 -27.20 15.98
N THR A 154 -2.06 -28.21 15.21
CA THR A 154 -0.82 -28.94 15.46
C THR A 154 0.29 -28.03 15.00
N ALA A 155 1.28 -27.80 15.87
CA ALA A 155 2.43 -26.96 15.60
C ALA A 155 3.18 -27.44 14.34
N GLY A 156 2.77 -26.95 13.17
CA GLY A 156 3.51 -27.09 11.93
C GLY A 156 4.85 -26.36 12.07
N GLN A 157 5.92 -26.98 11.60
CA GLN A 157 7.26 -26.42 11.68
C GLN A 157 7.33 -25.06 11.00
N LYS A 158 7.88 -24.08 11.72
CA LYS A 158 8.17 -22.72 11.24
C LYS A 158 9.13 -22.77 10.05
N ALA A 159 8.63 -22.86 8.83
CA ALA A 159 9.47 -22.78 7.64
C ALA A 159 9.98 -21.34 7.50
N GLN A 160 11.19 -21.07 7.98
CA GLN A 160 11.84 -19.77 7.83
C GLN A 160 12.34 -19.60 6.39
N ILE A 161 12.29 -18.38 5.86
CA ILE A 161 12.94 -18.04 4.59
C ILE A 161 14.32 -17.46 4.93
N TYR A 162 15.36 -18.11 4.43
CA TYR A 162 16.75 -17.72 4.54
C TYR A 162 17.19 -17.08 3.22
N LEU A 163 17.75 -15.88 3.28
CA LEU A 163 18.11 -15.06 2.14
C LEU A 163 19.61 -14.82 2.16
N ASP A 164 20.25 -14.88 1.00
CA ASP A 164 21.59 -14.31 0.83
C ASP A 164 21.52 -12.78 0.64
N PRO A 165 22.67 -12.08 0.48
CA PRO A 165 22.68 -10.64 0.27
C PRO A 165 21.82 -10.17 -0.93
N LEU A 166 21.82 -10.92 -2.04
CA LEU A 166 21.08 -10.53 -3.25
C LEU A 166 19.58 -10.64 -3.03
N TRP A 167 19.12 -11.78 -2.52
CA TRP A 167 17.70 -11.99 -2.25
C TRP A 167 17.15 -11.05 -1.17
N LEU A 168 17.97 -10.70 -0.17
CA LEU A 168 17.60 -9.67 0.80
C LEU A 168 17.45 -8.30 0.14
N ALA A 169 18.36 -7.91 -0.76
CA ALA A 169 18.26 -6.65 -1.51
C ALA A 169 17.05 -6.61 -2.46
N ILE A 170 16.78 -7.71 -3.17
CA ILE A 170 15.57 -7.87 -4.00
C ILE A 170 14.30 -7.70 -3.16
N LEU A 171 14.20 -8.42 -2.03
CA LEU A 171 13.06 -8.31 -1.13
C LEU A 171 12.89 -6.88 -0.59
N SER A 172 14.01 -6.23 -0.25
CA SER A 172 14.05 -4.86 0.25
C SER A 172 13.54 -3.86 -0.78
N THR A 173 13.97 -4.02 -2.04
CA THR A 173 13.53 -3.19 -3.18
C THR A 173 12.03 -3.35 -3.42
N GLY A 174 11.55 -4.60 -3.41
CA GLY A 174 10.13 -4.89 -3.51
C GLY A 174 9.30 -4.32 -2.36
N PHE A 175 9.78 -4.42 -1.12
CA PHE A 175 9.11 -3.85 0.05
C PHE A 175 8.95 -2.34 -0.09
N LEU A 176 10.02 -1.63 -0.44
CA LEU A 176 9.98 -0.17 -0.63
C LEU A 176 9.05 0.22 -1.79
N THR A 177 9.03 -0.57 -2.87
CA THR A 177 8.11 -0.40 -4.00
C THR A 177 6.65 -0.57 -3.58
N ALA A 178 6.35 -1.58 -2.76
CA ALA A 178 5.00 -1.85 -2.28
C ALA A 178 4.55 -0.90 -1.15
N PHE A 179 5.48 -0.20 -0.49
CA PHE A 179 5.18 0.59 0.70
C PHE A 179 4.20 1.74 0.41
N ALA A 180 2.97 1.60 0.92
CA ALA A 180 1.89 2.59 0.84
C ALA A 180 1.66 3.36 2.17
N GLY A 181 2.54 3.15 3.15
CA GLY A 181 2.58 3.94 4.39
C GLY A 181 2.64 3.11 5.67
N PHE A 182 3.02 3.79 6.75
CA PHE A 182 2.99 3.26 8.12
C PHE A 182 2.11 4.15 8.98
N ILE A 183 0.92 3.66 9.33
CA ILE A 183 -0.12 4.46 10.01
C ILE A 183 -0.65 3.69 11.21
N ASP A 184 -0.65 4.34 12.38
CA ASP A 184 -1.10 3.78 13.66
C ASP A 184 -0.48 2.40 14.00
N GLY A 185 0.81 2.22 13.71
CA GLY A 185 1.48 0.95 13.99
C GLY A 185 1.24 -0.15 12.96
N ARG A 186 0.64 0.18 11.80
CA ARG A 186 0.35 -0.77 10.72
C ARG A 186 1.04 -0.38 9.43
N TYR A 187 1.65 -1.37 8.77
CA TYR A 187 2.17 -1.25 7.42
C TYR A 187 1.06 -1.52 6.41
N TYR A 188 1.02 -0.68 5.38
CA TYR A 188 0.17 -0.84 4.21
C TYR A 188 1.10 -1.12 3.04
N LEU A 189 0.99 -2.30 2.44
CA LEU A 189 1.77 -2.68 1.27
C LEU A 189 0.81 -2.96 0.11
N MET A 190 0.96 -2.27 -1.02
CA MET A 190 0.23 -2.57 -2.24
C MET A 190 1.12 -3.33 -3.21
N THR A 191 0.64 -4.44 -3.74
CA THR A 191 1.36 -5.31 -4.67
C THR A 191 0.50 -5.59 -5.90
N LYS A 192 1.15 -6.03 -6.99
CA LYS A 192 0.49 -6.61 -8.16
C LYS A 192 0.80 -8.11 -8.19
N PRO A 193 -0.13 -8.99 -7.78
CA PRO A 193 0.06 -10.42 -7.94
C PRO A 193 0.22 -10.79 -9.41
N GLY A 194 1.15 -11.71 -9.71
CA GLY A 194 1.40 -12.15 -11.09
C GLY A 194 2.07 -11.10 -11.98
N ILE A 195 2.75 -10.11 -11.40
CA ILE A 195 3.43 -9.04 -12.14
C ILE A 195 4.47 -9.57 -13.14
N GLU A 196 5.03 -10.77 -12.92
CA GLU A 196 5.97 -11.41 -13.86
C GLU A 196 5.36 -11.70 -15.25
N ALA A 197 4.02 -11.73 -15.36
CA ALA A 197 3.33 -11.93 -16.64
C ALA A 197 3.55 -10.79 -17.65
N TYR A 198 3.95 -9.62 -17.16
CA TYR A 198 4.22 -8.44 -18.00
C TYR A 198 5.71 -8.30 -18.33
N PHE A 199 6.58 -9.24 -17.91
CA PHE A 199 7.99 -9.14 -18.25
C PHE A 199 8.23 -9.41 -19.75
N PRO A 200 9.07 -8.61 -20.44
CA PRO A 200 9.90 -7.52 -19.91
C PRO A 200 9.23 -6.13 -19.89
N ASP A 201 8.07 -5.96 -20.53
CA ASP A 201 7.37 -4.69 -20.72
C ASP A 201 6.57 -4.24 -19.46
N ILE A 202 7.27 -4.12 -18.32
CA ILE A 202 6.66 -3.91 -16.99
C ILE A 202 6.71 -2.47 -16.47
N GLU A 203 7.51 -1.58 -17.07
CA GLU A 203 7.76 -0.21 -16.60
C GLU A 203 6.47 0.56 -16.26
N ASP A 204 5.55 0.59 -17.21
CA ASP A 204 4.22 1.22 -17.11
C ASP A 204 3.37 0.72 -15.91
N ILE A 205 3.42 -0.59 -15.64
CA ILE A 205 2.71 -1.21 -14.52
C ILE A 205 3.39 -0.87 -13.19
N LEU A 206 4.73 -0.85 -13.17
CA LEU A 206 5.50 -0.48 -11.99
C LEU A 206 5.27 0.99 -11.61
N ASP A 207 5.28 1.88 -12.59
CA ASP A 207 4.99 3.31 -12.42
C ASP A 207 3.58 3.54 -11.88
N SER A 208 2.60 2.83 -12.44
CA SER A 208 1.22 2.85 -11.94
C SER A 208 1.13 2.38 -10.47
N LEU A 209 1.94 1.38 -10.06
CA LEU A 209 1.97 0.91 -8.67
C LEU A 209 2.60 1.94 -7.75
N LEU A 210 3.67 2.61 -8.20
CA LEU A 210 4.32 3.69 -7.47
C LEU A 210 3.37 4.87 -7.25
N ILE A 211 2.58 5.23 -8.28
CA ILE A 211 1.53 6.25 -8.18
C ILE A 211 0.50 5.88 -7.11
N LEU A 212 -0.02 4.64 -7.13
CA LEU A 212 -1.01 4.17 -6.15
C LEU A 212 -0.47 4.17 -4.72
N THR A 213 0.75 3.66 -4.53
CA THR A 213 1.40 3.61 -3.21
C THR A 213 1.71 5.02 -2.69
N ASN A 214 2.13 5.95 -3.55
CA ASN A 214 2.30 7.36 -3.20
C ASN A 214 0.97 8.01 -2.79
N ALA A 215 -0.11 7.78 -3.53
CA ALA A 215 -1.44 8.26 -3.16
C ALA A 215 -1.89 7.71 -1.80
N GLY A 216 -1.58 6.45 -1.48
CA GLY A 216 -1.79 5.87 -0.16
C GLY A 216 -1.03 6.59 0.95
N ILE A 217 0.25 6.87 0.74
CA ILE A 217 1.12 7.60 1.68
C ILE A 217 0.56 9.01 1.94
N GLU A 218 0.31 9.75 0.86
CA GLU A 218 -0.01 11.18 0.94
C GLU A 218 -1.44 11.46 1.42
N SER A 219 -2.40 10.60 1.06
CA SER A 219 -3.77 10.67 1.59
C SER A 219 -3.85 10.22 3.06
N ARG A 220 -2.80 9.57 3.58
CA ARG A 220 -2.79 8.89 4.88
C ARG A 220 -4.05 8.02 5.05
N ALA A 221 -4.43 7.30 3.99
CA ALA A 221 -5.61 6.46 3.96
C ALA A 221 -5.49 5.36 5.02
N ARG A 222 -6.50 5.23 5.89
CA ARG A 222 -6.57 4.17 6.89
C ARG A 222 -7.67 3.21 6.51
N LEU A 223 -7.41 1.92 6.68
CA LEU A 223 -8.38 0.88 6.42
C LEU A 223 -9.32 0.71 7.61
N GLU A 224 -10.16 1.72 7.88
CA GLU A 224 -11.30 1.60 8.80
C GLU A 224 -12.41 0.76 8.14
N THR A 225 -12.65 1.05 6.85
CA THR A 225 -13.53 0.30 5.94
C THR A 225 -12.92 0.33 4.54
N GLU A 226 -13.27 -0.63 3.69
CA GLU A 226 -12.83 -0.66 2.29
C GLU A 226 -13.25 0.60 1.54
N GLU A 227 -14.51 1.02 1.72
CA GLU A 227 -15.08 2.14 0.96
C GLU A 227 -14.33 3.45 1.22
N LEU A 228 -14.02 3.75 2.49
CA LEU A 228 -13.28 4.97 2.84
C LEU A 228 -11.82 4.91 2.39
N TYR A 229 -11.20 3.74 2.44
CA TYR A 229 -9.82 3.57 2.02
C TYR A 229 -9.66 3.82 0.52
N GLU A 230 -10.50 3.17 -0.29
CA GLU A 230 -10.51 3.31 -1.75
C GLU A 230 -10.86 4.74 -2.17
N LEU A 231 -11.86 5.36 -1.55
CA LEU A 231 -12.20 6.76 -1.81
C LEU A 231 -11.01 7.69 -1.51
N LYS A 232 -10.34 7.55 -0.36
CA LYS A 232 -9.22 8.46 -0.02
C LYS A 232 -8.05 8.37 -1.00
N ILE A 233 -7.69 7.16 -1.43
CA ILE A 233 -6.64 6.97 -2.44
C ILE A 233 -7.09 7.58 -3.75
N THR A 234 -8.29 7.25 -4.20
CA THR A 234 -8.76 7.66 -5.52
C THR A 234 -9.01 9.15 -5.62
N MET A 235 -9.50 9.77 -4.54
CA MET A 235 -9.63 11.21 -4.47
C MET A 235 -8.27 11.89 -4.55
N LYS A 236 -7.23 11.30 -3.93
CA LYS A 236 -5.87 11.85 -3.99
C LYS A 236 -5.31 11.80 -5.42
N LEU A 237 -5.51 10.68 -6.10
CA LEU A 237 -5.14 10.54 -7.52
C LEU A 237 -5.83 11.60 -8.39
N ALA A 238 -7.14 11.80 -8.17
CA ALA A 238 -7.93 12.78 -8.91
C ALA A 238 -7.50 14.23 -8.62
N GLU A 239 -7.25 14.59 -7.36
CA GLU A 239 -6.78 15.93 -6.96
C GLU A 239 -5.43 16.29 -7.61
N GLU A 240 -4.57 15.30 -7.83
CA GLU A 240 -3.24 15.50 -8.42
C GLU A 240 -3.19 15.17 -9.91
N LYS A 241 -4.34 14.82 -10.51
CA LYS A 241 -4.48 14.43 -11.92
C LYS A 241 -3.49 13.34 -12.32
N MET A 242 -3.24 12.41 -11.39
CA MET A 242 -2.39 11.26 -11.63
C MET A 242 -3.15 10.19 -12.40
N ASN A 243 -2.56 9.72 -13.50
CA ASN A 243 -3.12 8.64 -14.29
C ASN A 243 -2.57 7.29 -13.82
N VAL A 244 -3.44 6.29 -13.69
CA VAL A 244 -3.08 4.92 -13.32
C VAL A 244 -3.62 4.00 -14.42
N LEU A 245 -2.76 3.15 -14.96
CA LEU A 245 -3.16 2.23 -16.03
C LEU A 245 -4.17 1.20 -15.53
N GLU A 246 -5.15 0.86 -16.36
CA GLU A 246 -6.20 -0.08 -15.97
C GLU A 246 -5.65 -1.50 -15.76
N GLU A 247 -4.62 -1.87 -16.52
CA GLU A 247 -3.97 -3.19 -16.51
C GLU A 247 -3.34 -3.53 -15.16
N ILE A 248 -3.04 -2.52 -14.33
CA ILE A 248 -2.54 -2.76 -12.99
C ILE A 248 -3.60 -3.42 -12.10
N TYR A 249 -4.88 -3.19 -12.35
CA TYR A 249 -5.94 -3.73 -11.50
C TYR A 249 -6.20 -5.22 -11.79
N PRO A 250 -6.64 -5.99 -10.77
CA PRO A 250 -6.68 -5.61 -9.37
C PRO A 250 -5.28 -5.56 -8.74
N VAL A 251 -5.10 -4.67 -7.77
CA VAL A 251 -3.92 -4.63 -6.88
C VAL A 251 -4.27 -5.23 -5.53
N THR A 252 -3.32 -5.88 -4.87
CA THR A 252 -3.54 -6.43 -3.53
C THR A 252 -3.00 -5.47 -2.48
N LEU A 253 -3.81 -5.17 -1.46
CA LEU A 253 -3.40 -4.47 -0.26
C LEU A 253 -3.19 -5.47 0.87
N HIS A 254 -1.98 -5.47 1.44
CA HIS A 254 -1.63 -6.19 2.66
C HIS A 254 -1.55 -5.21 3.83
N LEU A 255 -2.33 -5.47 4.88
CA LEU A 255 -2.28 -4.72 6.13
C LEU A 255 -1.54 -5.55 7.20
N ILE A 256 -0.38 -5.08 7.65
CA ILE A 256 0.48 -5.82 8.57
C ILE A 256 0.64 -5.02 9.87
N SER A 257 0.45 -5.65 11.03
CA SER A 257 0.65 -5.01 12.33
C SER A 257 1.40 -5.90 13.32
N LEU A 258 1.96 -5.28 14.35
CA LEU A 258 2.60 -5.99 15.44
C LEU A 258 1.56 -6.40 16.48
N GLU A 259 1.17 -7.67 16.47
CA GLU A 259 0.24 -8.26 17.43
C GLU A 259 1.03 -8.95 18.56
N GLY A 260 1.07 -8.30 19.72
CA GLY A 260 1.90 -8.72 20.85
C GLY A 260 3.40 -8.59 20.56
N GLN A 261 4.04 -9.69 20.13
CA GLN A 261 5.48 -9.74 19.80
C GLN A 261 5.76 -10.20 18.36
N VAL A 262 4.71 -10.42 17.56
CA VAL A 262 4.82 -11.00 16.21
C VAL A 262 4.09 -10.11 15.22
N TYR A 263 4.73 -9.82 14.08
CA TYR A 263 4.04 -9.17 12.98
C TYR A 263 3.07 -10.14 12.32
N THR A 264 1.84 -9.69 12.12
CA THR A 264 0.74 -10.48 11.57
C THR A 264 0.09 -9.67 10.45
N GLU A 265 -0.20 -10.34 9.34
CA GLU A 265 -1.07 -9.80 8.30
C GLU A 265 -2.51 -9.84 8.81
N LEU A 266 -3.07 -8.68 9.10
CA LEU A 266 -4.41 -8.53 9.67
C LEU A 266 -5.50 -8.69 8.61
N LYS A 267 -5.20 -8.23 7.39
CA LYS A 267 -6.17 -8.20 6.30
C LYS A 267 -5.46 -8.13 4.96
N THR A 268 -6.01 -8.84 3.99
CA THR A 268 -5.62 -8.81 2.58
C THR A 268 -6.85 -8.44 1.77
N LEU A 269 -6.71 -7.48 0.85
CA LEU A 269 -7.81 -6.98 0.03
C LEU A 269 -7.37 -6.83 -1.42
N GLN A 270 -8.27 -7.13 -2.35
CA GLN A 270 -8.09 -6.76 -3.75
C GLN A 270 -8.79 -5.43 -3.99
N LEU A 271 -8.03 -4.44 -4.45
CA LEU A 271 -8.54 -3.12 -4.80
C LEU A 271 -8.68 -3.04 -6.31
N ASP A 272 -9.85 -2.61 -6.74
CA ASP A 272 -10.14 -2.24 -8.12
C ASP A 272 -10.77 -0.85 -8.12
N LEU A 273 -9.98 0.14 -8.50
CA LEU A 273 -10.35 1.55 -8.36
C LEU A 273 -10.86 2.16 -9.67
N ARG A 274 -11.04 1.38 -10.74
CA ARG A 274 -11.33 1.91 -12.10
C ARG A 274 -12.55 2.82 -12.14
N GLU A 275 -13.69 2.33 -11.65
CA GLU A 275 -14.95 3.07 -11.65
C GLU A 275 -14.87 4.32 -10.75
N LEU A 276 -14.27 4.19 -9.57
CA LEU A 276 -14.07 5.31 -8.65
C LEU A 276 -13.14 6.38 -9.25
N SER A 277 -12.06 5.97 -9.93
CA SER A 277 -11.08 6.87 -10.53
C SER A 277 -11.73 7.72 -11.61
N ASN A 278 -12.50 7.09 -12.48
CA ASN A 278 -13.25 7.77 -13.54
C ASN A 278 -14.25 8.78 -12.95
N TYR A 279 -15.03 8.37 -11.96
CA TYR A 279 -16.01 9.25 -11.33
C TYR A 279 -15.35 10.43 -10.59
N LEU A 280 -14.31 10.17 -9.79
CA LEU A 280 -13.67 11.19 -8.97
C LEU A 280 -12.84 12.17 -9.79
N LEU A 281 -12.22 11.72 -10.89
CA LEU A 281 -11.55 12.62 -11.83
C LEU A 281 -12.55 13.59 -12.46
N ALA A 282 -13.67 13.07 -12.98
CA ALA A 282 -14.74 13.91 -13.53
C ALA A 282 -15.31 14.89 -12.49
N TYR A 283 -15.48 14.45 -11.24
CA TYR A 283 -15.90 15.31 -10.14
C TYR A 283 -14.91 16.46 -9.89
N VAL A 284 -13.60 16.16 -9.81
CA VAL A 284 -12.57 17.18 -9.58
C VAL A 284 -12.52 18.18 -10.73
N GLU A 285 -12.53 17.71 -11.98
CA GLU A 285 -12.52 18.58 -13.16
C GLU A 285 -13.70 19.55 -13.20
N ARG A 286 -14.91 19.05 -12.92
CA ARG A 286 -16.11 19.89 -12.87
C ARG A 286 -16.01 20.94 -11.78
N ILE A 287 -15.57 20.57 -10.58
CA ILE A 287 -15.40 21.53 -9.47
C ILE A 287 -14.37 22.61 -9.83
N GLU A 288 -13.25 22.24 -10.44
CA GLU A 288 -12.23 23.18 -10.88
C GLU A 288 -12.73 24.15 -11.93
N ASN A 289 -13.56 23.69 -12.87
CA ASN A 289 -14.19 24.55 -13.86
C ASN A 289 -15.11 25.61 -13.22
N TYR A 290 -15.95 25.23 -12.25
CA TYR A 290 -16.77 26.21 -11.52
C TYR A 290 -15.94 27.18 -10.69
N MET A 291 -14.85 26.70 -10.06
CA MET A 291 -13.93 27.57 -9.33
C MET A 291 -13.24 28.59 -10.27
N ALA A 292 -12.86 28.18 -11.48
CA ALA A 292 -12.31 29.09 -12.49
C ALA A 292 -13.33 30.14 -12.96
N MET A 293 -14.63 29.84 -12.90
CA MET A 293 -15.73 30.78 -13.14
C MET A 293 -16.05 31.68 -11.94
N GLY A 294 -15.29 31.59 -10.84
CA GLY A 294 -15.45 32.42 -9.65
C GLY A 294 -16.42 31.87 -8.61
N VAL A 295 -16.92 30.64 -8.77
CA VAL A 295 -17.79 29.99 -7.79
C VAL A 295 -16.93 29.23 -6.79
N ASN A 296 -16.85 29.71 -5.54
CA ASN A 296 -16.11 28.99 -4.50
C ASN A 296 -16.91 27.79 -3.99
N LEU A 297 -16.46 26.60 -4.40
CA LEU A 297 -17.05 25.31 -4.06
C LEU A 297 -16.29 24.57 -2.94
N LYS A 298 -15.27 25.18 -2.32
CA LYS A 298 -14.54 24.53 -1.20
C LYS A 298 -15.25 24.74 0.13
N VAL A 299 -15.08 23.77 1.03
CA VAL A 299 -15.58 23.85 2.41
C VAL A 299 -14.43 24.02 3.39
N LYS A 300 -14.64 24.90 4.39
CA LYS A 300 -13.71 25.17 5.48
C LYS A 300 -13.99 24.29 6.69
N LEU A 301 -13.09 23.32 6.92
CA LEU A 301 -13.13 22.41 8.06
C LEU A 301 -12.11 22.81 9.13
N LYS A 302 -12.30 22.32 10.36
CA LYS A 302 -11.30 22.42 11.42
C LYS A 302 -10.62 21.05 11.58
N GLU A 303 -9.37 20.96 11.17
CA GLU A 303 -8.52 19.77 11.35
C GLU A 303 -7.38 20.15 12.31
N ASP A 304 -7.26 19.47 13.46
CA ASP A 304 -6.22 19.71 14.47
C ASP A 304 -6.03 21.18 14.88
N ASN A 305 -7.15 21.89 15.07
CA ASN A 305 -7.22 23.35 15.37
C ASN A 305 -6.76 24.30 14.26
N ILE A 306 -6.55 23.80 13.04
CA ILE A 306 -6.21 24.57 11.85
C ILE A 306 -7.43 24.57 10.90
N GLU A 307 -7.69 25.71 10.25
CA GLU A 307 -8.71 25.78 9.20
C GLU A 307 -8.14 25.26 7.89
N VAL A 308 -8.77 24.23 7.32
CA VAL A 308 -8.35 23.61 6.07
C VAL A 308 -9.50 23.68 5.07
N GLU A 309 -9.20 24.10 3.83
CA GLU A 309 -10.14 24.08 2.72
C GLU A 309 -10.05 22.75 1.96
N ARG A 310 -11.20 22.11 1.75
CA ARG A 310 -11.31 20.81 1.07
C ARG A 310 -12.45 20.84 0.05
N TYR A 311 -12.38 19.96 -0.93
CA TYR A 311 -13.57 19.63 -1.73
C TYR A 311 -14.64 18.99 -0.85
N PRO A 312 -15.95 19.25 -1.06
CA PRO A 312 -17.00 18.79 -0.16
C PRO A 312 -17.06 17.26 -0.02
N LEU A 313 -16.84 16.51 -1.10
CA LEU A 313 -16.78 15.05 -1.03
C LEU A 313 -15.60 14.58 -0.17
N TRP A 314 -14.44 15.25 -0.26
CA TRP A 314 -13.26 14.94 0.57
C TRP A 314 -13.59 15.20 2.05
N ALA A 315 -14.21 16.34 2.31
CA ALA A 315 -14.66 16.72 3.63
C ALA A 315 -15.66 15.72 4.21
N LEU A 316 -16.60 15.21 3.40
CA LEU A 316 -17.55 14.18 3.81
C LEU A 316 -16.83 12.89 4.19
N VAL A 317 -15.88 12.43 3.38
CA VAL A 317 -15.06 11.23 3.64
C VAL A 317 -14.25 11.37 4.94
N ASN A 318 -13.63 12.53 5.17
CA ASN A 318 -12.91 12.81 6.43
C ASN A 318 -13.85 12.81 7.65
N ILE A 319 -15.07 13.33 7.53
CA ILE A 319 -16.06 13.29 8.61
C ILE A 319 -16.50 11.84 8.87
N ALA A 320 -16.77 11.06 7.83
CA ALA A 320 -17.15 9.65 7.93
C ALA A 320 -16.07 8.82 8.66
N GLU A 321 -14.80 9.01 8.31
CA GLU A 321 -13.67 8.35 9.00
C GLU A 321 -13.64 8.71 10.50
N ARG A 322 -13.88 9.99 10.85
CA ARG A 322 -13.93 10.44 12.25
C ARG A 322 -15.13 9.90 13.01
N GLU A 323 -16.27 9.71 12.36
CA GLU A 323 -17.46 9.09 12.96
C GLU A 323 -17.19 7.63 13.33
N LEU A 324 -16.59 6.85 12.42
CA LEU A 324 -16.25 5.45 12.70
C LEU A 324 -15.29 5.29 13.88
N ARG A 325 -14.25 6.13 13.98
CA ARG A 325 -13.26 6.04 15.07
C ARG A 325 -13.82 6.33 16.45
N LYS A 326 -14.81 7.22 16.55
CA LYS A 326 -15.43 7.56 17.83
C LYS A 326 -16.37 6.47 18.34
N GLY A 327 -16.73 5.51 17.47
CA GLY A 327 -17.71 4.47 17.78
C GLY A 327 -19.13 5.01 17.89
N ILE A 328 -20.09 4.07 17.98
CA ILE A 328 -21.51 4.40 18.17
C ILE A 328 -21.76 4.65 19.66
N GLU A 329 -21.91 5.91 20.06
CA GLU A 329 -22.35 6.31 21.40
C GLU A 329 -23.69 7.06 21.32
N GLY A 330 -24.76 6.46 21.85
CA GLY A 330 -26.10 7.07 21.91
C GLY A 330 -26.74 7.30 20.53
N ASP A 331 -27.42 8.44 20.35
CA ASP A 331 -28.08 8.85 19.08
C ASP A 331 -27.07 9.27 17.97
N ARG A 332 -25.78 8.92 18.07
CA ARG A 332 -24.79 9.21 17.03
C ARG A 332 -24.98 8.25 15.87
N GLU A 333 -25.95 8.56 15.01
CA GLU A 333 -26.10 7.90 13.71
C GLU A 333 -24.82 8.19 12.90
N LEU A 334 -24.18 7.15 12.35
CA LEU A 334 -22.99 7.22 11.49
C LEU A 334 -23.36 7.81 10.12
N LEU A 335 -23.98 9.00 10.13
CA LEU A 335 -24.68 9.61 9.02
C LEU A 335 -23.71 9.90 7.87
N ALA A 336 -22.56 10.50 8.14
CA ALA A 336 -21.59 10.78 7.08
C ALA A 336 -21.08 9.48 6.45
N TYR A 337 -20.84 8.45 7.27
CA TYR A 337 -20.43 7.13 6.75
C TYR A 337 -21.51 6.48 5.88
N ILE A 338 -22.77 6.51 6.30
CA ILE A 338 -23.89 5.95 5.51
C ILE A 338 -23.98 6.65 4.15
N LEU A 339 -23.92 7.99 4.14
CA LEU A 339 -23.96 8.78 2.90
C LEU A 339 -22.79 8.43 1.96
N VAL A 340 -21.57 8.32 2.50
CA VAL A 340 -20.39 7.96 1.73
C VAL A 340 -20.50 6.54 1.17
N LYS A 341 -20.98 5.59 1.98
CA LYS A 341 -21.16 4.20 1.58
C LYS A 341 -22.21 4.04 0.47
N ASP A 342 -23.32 4.77 0.55
CA ASP A 342 -24.36 4.74 -0.48
C ASP A 342 -23.87 5.34 -1.80
N LEU A 343 -23.10 6.44 -1.74
CA LEU A 343 -22.47 7.02 -2.93
C LEU A 343 -21.42 6.07 -3.53
N TYR A 344 -20.52 5.52 -2.69
CA TYR A 344 -19.52 4.54 -3.12
C TYR A 344 -20.14 3.35 -3.85
N ARG A 345 -21.22 2.77 -3.28
CA ARG A 345 -21.94 1.64 -3.89
C ARG A 345 -22.57 2.01 -5.22
N ALA A 346 -23.12 3.22 -5.34
CA ALA A 346 -23.71 3.71 -6.57
C ALA A 346 -22.66 3.91 -7.67
N VAL A 347 -21.51 4.51 -7.32
CA VAL A 347 -20.39 4.73 -8.25
C VAL A 347 -19.85 3.39 -8.75
N ASN A 348 -19.54 2.46 -7.86
CA ASN A 348 -19.02 1.14 -8.23
C ASN A 348 -20.04 0.24 -8.94
N ALA A 349 -21.33 0.60 -8.94
CA ALA A 349 -22.32 -0.09 -9.76
C ALA A 349 -22.30 0.36 -11.23
N GLY A 350 -21.61 1.45 -11.56
CA GLY A 350 -21.47 1.98 -12.92
C GLY A 350 -22.77 2.50 -13.55
N ARG A 351 -23.83 2.71 -12.74
CA ARG A 351 -25.15 3.16 -13.22
C ARG A 351 -25.42 4.58 -12.77
N LYS A 352 -25.51 5.50 -13.73
CA LYS A 352 -25.74 6.92 -13.47
C LYS A 352 -27.01 7.17 -12.64
N GLU A 353 -28.07 6.41 -12.89
CA GLU A 353 -29.34 6.55 -12.17
C GLU A 353 -29.20 6.25 -10.67
N LEU A 354 -28.29 5.33 -10.30
CA LEU A 354 -28.01 5.03 -8.89
C LEU A 354 -27.20 6.14 -8.23
N ILE A 355 -26.29 6.78 -8.97
CA ILE A 355 -25.54 7.95 -8.48
C ILE A 355 -26.51 9.09 -8.22
N GLU A 356 -27.40 9.38 -9.18
CA GLU A 356 -28.46 10.40 -9.06
C GLU A 356 -29.37 10.13 -7.85
N ASP A 357 -29.84 8.88 -7.66
CA ASP A 357 -30.66 8.52 -6.49
C ASP A 357 -29.88 8.66 -5.17
N SER A 358 -28.61 8.24 -5.12
CA SER A 358 -27.76 8.41 -3.95
C SER A 358 -27.53 9.89 -3.61
N VAL A 359 -27.26 10.74 -4.60
CA VAL A 359 -27.12 12.20 -4.43
C VAL A 359 -28.45 12.82 -3.97
N PHE A 360 -29.58 12.40 -4.54
CA PHE A 360 -30.90 12.85 -4.11
C PHE A 360 -31.21 12.46 -2.66
N ARG A 361 -30.81 11.26 -2.23
CA ARG A 361 -30.94 10.83 -0.82
C ARG A 361 -30.04 11.65 0.11
N ILE A 362 -28.80 11.92 -0.27
CA ILE A 362 -27.89 12.83 0.45
C ILE A 362 -28.58 14.19 0.65
N PHE A 363 -29.17 14.74 -0.41
CA PHE A 363 -29.87 16.01 -0.37
C PHE A 363 -31.09 15.98 0.56
N ARG A 364 -31.96 14.97 0.41
CA ARG A 364 -33.17 14.82 1.23
C ARG A 364 -32.85 14.66 2.71
N GLN A 365 -31.88 13.83 3.05
CA GLN A 365 -31.41 13.64 4.43
C GLN A 365 -30.72 14.90 4.94
N GLY A 366 -29.88 15.53 4.12
CA GLY A 366 -29.18 16.77 4.45
C GLY A 366 -30.15 17.91 4.79
N ARG A 367 -31.20 18.08 4.00
CA ARG A 367 -32.27 19.05 4.26
C ARG A 367 -32.99 18.78 5.58
N GLY A 368 -33.34 17.51 5.84
CA GLY A 368 -33.94 17.11 7.13
C GLY A 368 -33.06 17.41 8.35
N LEU A 369 -31.74 17.26 8.22
CA LEU A 369 -30.77 17.55 9.28
C LEU A 369 -30.50 19.05 9.47
N LEU A 370 -30.64 19.86 8.41
CA LEU A 370 -30.43 21.31 8.44
C LEU A 370 -31.67 22.08 8.92
N GLU A 371 -32.87 21.64 8.50
CA GLU A 371 -34.15 22.29 8.81
C GLU A 371 -34.85 21.69 10.05
N GLY A 372 -34.51 20.46 10.46
CA GLY A 372 -35.14 19.75 11.57
C GLY A 372 -34.39 19.78 12.90
N THR A 373 -34.90 19.04 13.90
CA THR A 373 -34.30 18.87 15.23
C THR A 373 -33.19 17.80 15.28
N GLY A 374 -32.77 17.27 14.12
CA GLY A 374 -31.78 16.20 14.03
C GLY A 374 -30.42 16.61 14.58
N LYS A 375 -29.81 15.76 15.41
CA LYS A 375 -28.46 15.98 15.94
C LYS A 375 -27.43 15.59 14.87
N ALA A 376 -26.69 16.55 14.34
CA ALA A 376 -25.56 16.31 13.44
C ALA A 376 -24.37 17.19 13.86
N SER A 377 -23.15 16.75 13.57
CA SER A 377 -21.97 17.54 13.88
C SER A 377 -21.98 18.88 13.11
N GLY A 378 -21.42 19.94 13.72
CA GLY A 378 -21.34 21.25 13.07
C GLY A 378 -20.55 21.21 11.75
N GLU A 379 -19.57 20.31 11.65
CA GLU A 379 -18.79 20.09 10.43
C GLU A 379 -19.61 19.39 9.34
N LEU A 380 -20.38 18.35 9.68
CA LEU A 380 -21.28 17.69 8.74
C LEU A 380 -22.31 18.68 8.20
N ARG A 381 -22.88 19.53 9.05
CA ARG A 381 -23.82 20.58 8.63
C ARG A 381 -23.18 21.57 7.65
N LYS A 382 -21.89 21.91 7.78
CA LYS A 382 -21.18 22.77 6.81
C LYS A 382 -21.06 22.09 5.45
N VAL A 383 -20.69 20.81 5.44
CA VAL A 383 -20.54 20.03 4.20
C VAL A 383 -21.89 19.86 3.51
N LEU A 384 -22.94 19.52 4.25
CA LEU A 384 -24.30 19.40 3.70
C LEU A 384 -24.79 20.72 3.11
N ARG A 385 -24.53 21.87 3.76
CA ARG A 385 -24.87 23.19 3.19
C ARG A 385 -24.17 23.46 1.85
N ALA A 386 -22.95 22.96 1.66
CA ALA A 386 -22.26 23.07 0.38
C ALA A 386 -22.96 22.18 -0.66
N PHE A 387 -23.23 20.91 -0.36
CA PHE A 387 -23.97 20.03 -1.28
C PHE A 387 -25.36 20.53 -1.69
N MET A 388 -26.00 21.36 -0.87
CA MET A 388 -27.31 21.97 -1.18
C MET A 388 -27.24 23.12 -2.20
N GLN A 389 -26.05 23.60 -2.58
CA GLN A 389 -25.92 24.60 -3.63
C GLN A 389 -26.09 23.95 -5.00
N GLU A 390 -26.77 24.63 -5.92
CA GLU A 390 -27.08 24.12 -7.27
C GLU A 390 -25.81 23.65 -8.01
N HIS A 391 -24.77 24.49 -8.03
CA HIS A 391 -23.49 24.15 -8.64
C HIS A 391 -22.81 22.93 -8.03
N HIS A 392 -23.06 22.61 -6.75
CA HIS A 392 -22.51 21.41 -6.12
C HIS A 392 -23.22 20.13 -6.55
N LEU A 393 -24.53 20.20 -6.83
CA LEU A 393 -25.29 19.07 -7.34
C LEU A 393 -24.86 18.72 -8.77
N GLU A 394 -24.60 19.73 -9.60
CA GLU A 394 -24.14 19.56 -10.99
C GLU A 394 -22.79 18.86 -11.07
N VAL A 395 -21.92 19.03 -10.07
CA VAL A 395 -20.60 18.39 -10.05
C VAL A 395 -20.71 16.91 -9.66
N LEU A 396 -21.68 16.53 -8.81
CA LEU A 396 -21.83 15.17 -8.28
C LEU A 396 -22.53 14.17 -9.24
N VAL A 397 -23.10 14.60 -10.36
CA VAL A 397 -23.98 13.78 -11.23
C VAL A 397 -23.46 13.57 -12.64
#